data_AF-A0AA38JQR6-F1
#
_entry.id   AF-A0AA38JQR6-F1
#
_cell.length_a   1.000
_cell.length_b   1.000
_cell.length_c   1.000
_cell.angle_alpha   90.00
_cell.angle_beta   90.00
_cell.angle_gamma   90.00
#
_symmetry.space_group_name_H-M   'P 1'
#
loop_
_entity.id
_entity.type
_entity.pdbx_description
1 polymer ?
#
loop_
_entity_poly.entity_id
_entity_poly.type
_entity_poly.pdbx_seq_one_letter_code
_entity_poly.pdbx_strand_id
1 'polypeptide(L)'
;MNAHKDVVEPSHWPKNLRYIQSYTYHSSVSLETKNFLGRGPKFTDRRSPSRFVAIRHITDPLHPAYNQYGLFASKKIPAKTHILDYFGEIHADERLTSGM
;
A
#
# COMPACT_ATOMS: atom_id res chain seq x y z
N MET A 1 -17.58 7.45 12.78
CA MET A 1 -17.57 7.52 11.31
C MET A 1 -16.92 8.84 10.93
N ASN A 2 -15.65 8.86 10.54
CA ASN A 2 -14.96 10.10 10.16
C ASN A 2 -14.70 10.07 8.65
N ALA A 3 -15.20 11.10 7.97
CA ALA A 3 -15.15 11.26 6.53
C ALA A 3 -13.70 11.18 6.01
N HIS A 4 -13.42 10.20 5.16
CA HIS A 4 -12.21 10.15 4.37
C HIS A 4 -12.33 11.21 3.27
N LYS A 5 -11.71 12.38 3.47
CA LYS A 5 -11.36 13.30 2.35
C LYS A 5 -10.75 12.47 1.22
N ASP A 6 -11.29 12.64 0.02
CA ASP A 6 -11.15 11.78 -1.15
C ASP A 6 -9.72 11.28 -1.36
N VAL A 7 -9.54 9.97 -1.17
CA VAL A 7 -8.32 9.28 -1.55
C VAL A 7 -8.29 9.24 -3.08
N VAL A 8 -7.35 9.95 -3.70
CA VAL A 8 -7.19 9.93 -5.16
C VAL A 8 -6.48 8.65 -5.56
N GLU A 9 -7.22 7.73 -6.21
CA GLU A 9 -6.67 6.50 -6.76
C GLU A 9 -5.76 6.79 -7.97
N PRO A 10 -4.61 6.09 -8.08
CA PRO A 10 -3.80 6.13 -9.30
C PRO A 10 -4.58 5.65 -10.53
N SER A 11 -4.30 6.23 -11.71
CA SER A 11 -5.05 6.00 -12.95
C SER A 11 -5.16 4.54 -13.42
N HIS A 12 -4.25 3.67 -12.99
CA HIS A 12 -4.21 2.24 -13.36
C HIS A 12 -4.32 1.33 -12.14
N TRP A 13 -4.88 1.83 -11.05
CA TRP A 13 -5.11 1.02 -9.86
C TRP A 13 -6.16 -0.08 -10.16
N PRO A 14 -5.93 -1.34 -9.72
CA PRO A 14 -6.90 -2.41 -9.91
C PRO A 14 -8.25 -2.06 -9.25
N LYS A 15 -9.34 -2.14 -10.01
CA LYS A 15 -10.67 -1.68 -9.57
C LYS A 15 -11.29 -2.53 -8.45
N ASN A 16 -10.82 -3.75 -8.28
CA ASN A 16 -11.25 -4.67 -7.24
C ASN A 16 -10.43 -4.54 -5.93
N LEU A 17 -9.45 -3.63 -5.87
CA LEU A 17 -8.60 -3.43 -4.70
C LEU A 17 -8.83 -2.06 -4.09
N ARG A 18 -8.99 -2.00 -2.76
CA ARG A 18 -9.05 -0.74 -2.02
C ARG A 18 -7.67 -0.07 -2.00
N TYR A 19 -7.56 1.15 -2.50
CA TYR A 19 -6.34 1.94 -2.34
C TYR A 19 -6.23 2.50 -0.92
N ILE A 20 -5.05 2.36 -0.30
CA ILE A 20 -4.76 2.84 1.06
C ILE A 20 -3.51 3.72 1.06
N GLN A 21 -3.49 4.71 1.95
CA GLN A 21 -2.39 5.66 2.15
C GLN A 21 -1.84 5.65 3.58
N SER A 22 -2.26 4.66 4.36
CA SER A 22 -1.82 4.40 5.72
C SER A 22 -1.98 2.91 6.01
N TYR A 23 -1.25 2.42 7.00
CA TYR A 23 -1.50 1.09 7.53
C TYR A 23 -2.96 0.97 8.01
N THR A 24 -3.53 -0.20 7.77
CA THR A 24 -4.82 -0.60 8.34
C THR A 24 -4.58 -1.76 9.30
N TYR A 25 -5.47 -1.97 10.26
CA TYR A 25 -5.33 -3.08 11.20
C TYR A 25 -6.41 -4.12 10.96
N HIS A 26 -6.00 -5.37 10.86
CA HIS A 26 -6.90 -6.52 10.90
C HIS A 26 -7.57 -6.66 12.28
N SER A 27 -8.67 -7.42 12.34
CA SER A 27 -9.40 -7.68 13.59
C SER A 27 -8.60 -8.49 14.61
N SER A 28 -7.59 -9.24 14.17
CA SER A 28 -6.68 -9.98 15.06
C SER A 28 -5.77 -9.08 15.89
N VAL A 29 -5.65 -7.79 15.57
CA VAL A 29 -4.84 -6.87 16.38
C VAL A 29 -5.69 -6.29 17.51
N SER A 30 -5.36 -6.64 18.75
CA SER A 30 -6.07 -6.19 19.95
C SER A 30 -6.04 -4.66 20.11
N LEU A 31 -7.01 -4.13 20.85
CA LEU A 31 -7.06 -2.70 21.16
C LEU A 31 -5.83 -2.25 21.97
N GLU A 32 -5.37 -3.10 22.89
CA GLU A 32 -4.17 -2.83 23.69
C GLU A 32 -2.93 -2.68 22.80
N THR A 33 -2.73 -3.60 21.85
CA THR A 33 -1.62 -3.53 20.89
C THR A 33 -1.72 -2.29 20.00
N LYS A 34 -2.91 -1.95 19.51
CA LYS A 34 -3.14 -0.70 18.74
C LYS A 34 -2.76 0.54 19.54
N ASN A 35 -3.15 0.58 20.81
CA ASN A 35 -2.83 1.68 21.71
C ASN A 35 -1.33 1.78 22.01
N PHE A 36 -0.64 0.65 22.12
CA PHE A 36 0.81 0.61 22.29
C PHE A 36 1.53 1.18 21.05
N LEU A 37 1.18 0.69 19.86
CA LEU A 37 1.76 1.15 18.59
C LEU A 37 1.48 2.65 18.31
N GLY A 38 0.32 3.14 18.73
CA GLY A 38 -0.10 4.53 18.55
C GLY A 38 0.66 5.56 19.41
N ARG A 39 1.52 5.13 20.34
CA ARG A 39 2.33 6.01 21.21
C ARG A 39 3.61 6.53 20.55
N GLY A 40 3.98 5.97 19.40
CA GLY A 40 5.14 6.43 18.62
C GLY A 40 4.90 7.77 17.91
N PRO A 41 5.94 8.34 17.27
CA PRO A 41 5.80 9.51 16.44
C PRO A 41 4.73 9.28 15.37
N LYS A 42 3.70 10.13 15.34
CA LYS A 42 2.69 10.08 14.28
C LYS A 42 3.34 10.66 13.02
N PHE A 43 3.65 9.82 12.04
CA PHE A 43 3.97 10.29 10.70
C PHE A 43 2.68 10.83 10.08
N THR A 44 2.47 12.15 10.16
CA THR A 44 1.23 12.82 9.75
C THR A 44 1.17 13.15 8.26
N ASP A 45 2.23 12.91 7.50
CA ASP A 45 2.18 13.19 6.08
C ASP A 45 1.39 12.11 5.35
N ARG A 46 0.15 12.46 5.01
CA ARG A 46 -0.59 11.85 3.91
C ARG A 46 0.30 11.94 2.67
N ARG A 47 1.03 10.87 2.37
CA ARG A 47 1.92 10.86 1.21
C ARG A 47 1.06 10.66 -0.03
N SER A 48 1.01 11.70 -0.86
CA SER A 48 0.44 11.62 -2.20
C SER A 48 1.07 10.48 -2.98
N PRO A 49 0.34 9.84 -3.92
CA PRO A 49 0.91 8.82 -4.78
C PRO A 49 2.20 9.31 -5.44
N SER A 50 3.22 8.44 -5.49
CA SER A 50 4.51 8.83 -6.03
C SER A 50 4.43 9.14 -7.52
N ARG A 51 4.82 10.36 -7.88
CA ARG A 51 4.84 10.84 -9.27
C ARG A 51 5.94 10.20 -10.14
N PHE A 52 6.78 9.34 -9.57
CA PHE A 52 7.88 8.66 -10.25
C PHE A 52 7.51 7.27 -10.75
N VAL A 53 6.34 6.77 -10.36
CA VAL A 53 5.93 5.40 -10.66
C VAL A 53 4.51 5.37 -11.20
N ALA A 54 4.17 4.28 -11.88
CA ALA A 54 2.83 3.93 -12.32
C ALA A 54 2.63 2.43 -12.15
N ILE A 55 1.42 2.05 -11.72
CA ILE A 55 0.98 0.66 -11.80
C ILE A 55 0.65 0.34 -13.25
N ARG A 56 1.04 -0.83 -13.75
CA ARG A 56 0.73 -1.30 -15.12
C ARG A 56 0.42 -2.79 -15.12
N HIS A 57 -0.53 -3.19 -15.96
CA HIS A 57 -0.80 -4.60 -16.25
C HIS A 57 0.31 -5.19 -17.11
N ILE A 58 0.80 -6.37 -16.76
CA ILE A 58 1.89 -7.06 -17.44
C ILE A 58 1.27 -8.01 -18.47
N THR A 59 1.39 -7.68 -19.75
CA THR A 59 0.77 -8.43 -20.85
C THR A 59 1.75 -9.27 -21.67
N ASP A 60 3.03 -9.24 -21.35
CA ASP A 60 4.04 -10.07 -22.01
C ASP A 60 3.94 -11.51 -21.50
N PRO A 61 3.61 -12.50 -22.36
CA PRO A 61 3.46 -13.90 -21.96
C PRO A 61 4.79 -14.54 -21.51
N LEU A 62 5.94 -13.96 -21.84
CA LEU A 62 7.25 -14.46 -21.39
C LEU A 62 7.66 -13.87 -20.03
N HIS A 63 6.92 -12.89 -19.51
CA HIS A 63 7.22 -12.31 -18.21
C HIS A 63 6.75 -13.25 -17.09
N PRO A 64 7.56 -13.51 -16.03
CA PRO A 64 7.17 -14.42 -14.95
C PRO A 64 5.91 -13.97 -14.18
N ALA A 65 5.57 -12.68 -14.26
CA ALA A 65 4.36 -12.08 -13.71
C ALA A 65 3.31 -11.73 -14.78
N TYR A 66 3.23 -12.48 -15.88
CA TYR A 66 2.19 -12.33 -16.89
C TYR A 66 0.78 -12.34 -16.25
N ASN A 67 -0.09 -11.43 -16.71
CA ASN A 67 -1.43 -11.17 -16.16
C ASN A 67 -1.48 -10.63 -14.72
N GLN A 68 -0.35 -10.12 -14.20
CA GLN A 68 -0.31 -9.41 -12.92
C GLN A 68 -0.10 -7.91 -13.12
N TYR A 69 -0.10 -7.15 -12.03
CA TYR A 69 0.21 -5.72 -12.03
C TYR A 69 1.62 -5.48 -11.46
N GLY A 70 2.42 -4.69 -12.17
CA GLY A 70 3.76 -4.27 -11.73
C GLY A 70 3.83 -2.78 -11.41
N LEU A 71 4.81 -2.41 -10.58
CA LEU A 71 5.18 -1.03 -10.31
C LEU A 71 6.32 -0.62 -11.26
N PHE A 72 6.05 0.31 -12.17
CA PHE A 72 7.01 0.76 -13.18
C PHE A 72 7.42 2.20 -12.94
N ALA A 73 8.67 2.54 -13.24
CA ALA A 73 9.08 3.94 -13.31
C ALA A 73 8.30 4.66 -14.43
N SER A 74 7.68 5.80 -14.12
CA SER A 74 6.96 6.64 -15.10
C SER A 74 7.86 7.72 -15.71
N LYS A 75 9.03 7.96 -15.11
CA LYS A 75 10.07 8.88 -15.58
C LYS A 75 11.42 8.56 -14.91
N LYS A 76 12.49 9.24 -15.32
CA LYS A 76 13.81 9.14 -14.68
C LYS A 76 13.69 9.44 -13.18
N ILE A 77 14.18 8.51 -12.36
CA ILE A 77 14.22 8.63 -10.90
C ILE A 77 15.66 8.98 -10.52
N PRO A 78 15.93 10.13 -9.88
CA PRO A 78 17.25 10.45 -9.38
C PRO A 78 17.73 9.39 -8.36
N ALA A 79 19.04 9.20 -8.26
CA ALA A 79 19.61 8.33 -7.23
C ALA A 79 19.20 8.80 -5.83
N LYS A 80 19.01 7.85 -4.90
CA LYS A 80 18.61 8.11 -3.50
C LYS A 80 17.24 8.79 -3.34
N THR A 81 16.36 8.65 -4.34
CA THR A 81 14.96 9.14 -4.24
C THR A 81 14.09 8.13 -3.50
N HIS A 82 13.30 8.60 -2.53
CA HIS A 82 12.24 7.78 -1.92
C HIS A 82 11.16 7.49 -2.97
N ILE A 83 10.86 6.20 -3.18
CA ILE A 83 9.89 5.78 -4.18
C ILE A 83 8.48 5.93 -3.62
N LEU A 84 8.14 5.14 -2.59
CA LEU A 84 6.87 5.17 -1.86
C LEU A 84 6.98 4.31 -0.60
N ASP A 85 6.01 4.43 0.29
CA ASP A 85 5.89 3.57 1.48
C ASP A 85 5.12 2.30 1.18
N TYR A 86 5.55 1.22 1.82
CA TYR A 86 4.86 -0.06 1.76
C TYR A 86 3.72 -0.09 2.78
N PHE A 87 2.57 0.46 2.40
CA PHE A 87 1.36 0.38 3.21
C PHE A 87 0.64 -0.95 2.99
N GLY A 88 0.13 -1.51 4.09
CA GLY A 88 -0.59 -2.77 4.08
C GLY A 88 -1.55 -2.88 5.26
N GLU A 89 -2.13 -4.07 5.39
CA GLU A 89 -2.89 -4.46 6.57
C GLU A 89 -1.93 -5.12 7.58
N ILE A 90 -1.87 -4.58 8.79
CA ILE A 90 -1.15 -5.15 9.92
C ILE A 90 -2.06 -6.19 10.58
N HIS A 91 -1.53 -7.40 10.76
CA HIS A 91 -2.23 -8.51 11.39
C HIS A 91 -1.34 -9.13 12.47
N ALA A 92 -1.95 -9.65 13.53
CA ALA A 92 -1.27 -10.52 14.48
C ALA A 92 -1.12 -11.93 13.90
N ASP A 93 -0.14 -12.69 14.39
CA ASP A 93 0.19 -14.07 13.97
C ASP A 93 -1.01 -15.03 14.05
N GLU A 94 -1.98 -14.73 14.91
CA GLU A 94 -3.24 -15.47 15.06
C GLU A 94 -4.11 -15.48 13.79
N ARG A 95 -3.72 -14.74 12.74
CA ARG A 95 -4.32 -14.91 11.41
C ARG A 95 -3.92 -16.29 10.85
N LEU A 96 -4.81 -17.26 11.06
CA LEU A 96 -4.70 -18.66 10.64
C LEU A 96 -4.41 -18.88 9.12
N THR A 97 -4.42 -17.84 8.29
CA THR A 97 -4.24 -17.92 6.84
C THR A 97 -2.91 -17.34 6.34
N SER A 98 -1.96 -16.98 7.22
CA SER A 98 -0.72 -16.30 6.79
C SER A 98 0.36 -17.22 6.20
N GLY A 99 0.06 -18.51 6.00
CA GLY A 99 1.04 -19.53 5.56
C GLY A 99 0.52 -20.58 4.58
N MET A 100 -0.49 -20.28 3.75
CA MET A 100 -0.84 -21.11 2.59
C MET A 100 -0.75 -20.28 1.31
#